data_AF-K2D7F5-F1
#
_entry.id   AF-K2D7F5-F1
#
_cell.length_a   1.000
_cell.length_b   1.000
_cell.length_c   1.000
_cell.angle_alpha   90.00
_cell.angle_beta   90.00
_cell.angle_gamma   90.00
#
_symmetry.space_group_name_H-M   'P 1'
#
loop_
_entity.id
_entity.type
_entity.pdbx_description
1 polymer ?
#
loop_
_entity_poly.entity_id
_entity_poly.type
_entity_poly.pdbx_seq_one_letter_code
_entity_poly.pdbx_strand_id
1 'polypeptide(L)'
;MREIRELGFEVALHTNGYFPEIVEQALSERLLHFVAVDFKAPFDRYQSLTGQNADHEAFSRLADLLVTAGIKHEYRTTVHPGLLSDKDIMWMVDWLCEKKISSYAIQKFKHGEALDATLQPVTSACLQPATLLKLRSRFTSFTLRADDSDENGLQKVA
;
A
#
# COMPACT_ATOMS: atom_id res chain seq x y z
N MET A 1 -10.90 -18.46 3.58
CA MET A 1 -10.03 -18.56 2.37
C MET A 1 -10.19 -19.90 1.67
N ARG A 2 -10.10 -21.04 2.38
CA ARG A 2 -10.30 -22.39 1.81
C ARG A 2 -11.65 -22.53 1.09
N GLU A 3 -12.74 -22.13 1.75
CA GLU A 3 -14.09 -22.13 1.14
C GLU A 3 -14.16 -21.30 -0.14
N ILE A 4 -13.57 -20.09 -0.16
CA ILE A 4 -13.52 -19.23 -1.35
C ILE A 4 -12.75 -19.89 -2.50
N ARG A 5 -11.67 -20.60 -2.19
CA ARG A 5 -10.89 -21.38 -3.16
C ARG A 5 -11.67 -22.58 -3.69
N GLU A 6 -12.42 -23.27 -2.84
CA GLU A 6 -13.29 -24.39 -3.23
C GLU A 6 -14.42 -23.95 -4.16
N LEU A 7 -14.88 -22.71 -4.02
CA LEU A 7 -15.83 -22.07 -4.94
C LEU A 7 -15.19 -21.61 -6.26
N GLY A 8 -13.88 -21.78 -6.46
CA GLY A 8 -13.18 -21.47 -7.70
C GLY A 8 -12.73 -20.02 -7.87
N PHE A 9 -12.81 -19.19 -6.83
CA PHE A 9 -12.38 -17.78 -6.90
C PHE A 9 -10.89 -17.60 -6.58
N GLU A 10 -10.30 -16.55 -7.16
CA GLU A 10 -9.02 -16.03 -6.71
C GLU A 10 -9.17 -15.33 -5.35
N VAL A 11 -8.11 -15.38 -4.54
CA VAL A 11 -8.11 -14.80 -3.18
C VAL A 11 -7.03 -13.73 -3.07
N ALA A 12 -7.46 -12.52 -2.75
CA ALA A 12 -6.61 -11.41 -2.37
C ALA A 12 -6.71 -11.17 -0.86
N LEU A 13 -5.57 -11.06 -0.18
CA LEU A 13 -5.51 -10.68 1.23
C LEU A 13 -5.07 -9.22 1.37
N HIS A 14 -5.87 -8.41 2.06
CA HIS A 14 -5.49 -7.06 2.48
C HIS A 14 -5.11 -7.08 3.96
N THR A 15 -3.91 -6.63 4.28
CA THR A 15 -3.37 -6.66 5.65
C THR A 15 -2.67 -5.36 6.01
N ASN A 16 -2.60 -5.06 7.30
CA ASN A 16 -1.80 -3.97 7.86
C ASN A 16 -0.39 -4.40 8.26
N GLY A 17 -0.02 -5.67 8.08
CA GLY A 17 1.34 -6.18 8.29
C GLY A 17 1.69 -6.67 9.70
N TYR A 18 0.75 -6.64 10.66
CA TYR A 18 1.05 -6.97 12.06
C TYR A 18 1.13 -8.47 12.36
N PHE A 19 0.55 -9.31 11.50
CA PHE A 19 0.40 -10.75 11.74
C PHE A 19 1.01 -11.57 10.59
N PRO A 20 2.34 -11.55 10.40
CA PRO A 20 3.01 -12.27 9.31
C PRO A 20 2.79 -13.79 9.35
N GLU A 21 2.57 -14.37 10.53
CA GLU A 21 2.30 -15.80 10.70
C GLU A 21 1.02 -16.26 10.00
N ILE A 22 -0.01 -15.41 9.95
CA ILE A 22 -1.25 -15.70 9.23
C ILE A 22 -0.99 -15.73 7.72
N VAL A 23 -0.15 -14.79 7.25
CA VAL A 23 0.24 -14.73 5.83
C VAL A 23 1.09 -15.94 5.46
N GLU A 24 2.08 -16.29 6.29
CA GLU A 24 2.93 -17.47 6.10
C GLU A 24 2.11 -18.75 6.01
N GLN A 25 1.15 -18.94 6.92
CA GLN A 25 0.27 -20.10 6.88
C GLN A 25 -0.53 -20.12 5.56
N ALA A 26 -1.16 -19.01 5.17
CA ALA A 26 -1.95 -18.93 3.96
C ALA A 26 -1.11 -19.14 2.67
N LEU A 27 0.15 -18.72 2.67
CA LEU A 27 1.12 -18.99 1.60
C LEU A 27 1.49 -20.48 1.55
N SER A 28 1.79 -21.10 2.70
CA SER A 28 2.16 -22.52 2.78
C SER A 28 1.04 -23.44 2.27
N GLU A 29 -0.20 -23.05 2.52
CA GLU A 29 -1.42 -23.73 2.06
C GLU A 29 -1.80 -23.36 0.60
N ARG A 30 -1.01 -22.50 -0.05
CA ARG A 30 -1.25 -21.99 -1.42
C ARG A 30 -2.65 -21.43 -1.61
N LEU A 31 -3.13 -20.64 -0.64
CA LEU A 31 -4.48 -20.06 -0.68
C LEU A 31 -4.54 -18.71 -1.38
N LEU A 32 -3.43 -17.99 -1.43
CA LEU A 32 -3.38 -16.59 -1.87
C LEU A 32 -2.94 -16.47 -3.32
N HIS A 33 -3.57 -15.55 -4.06
CA HIS A 33 -3.16 -15.11 -5.39
C HIS A 33 -2.51 -13.73 -5.35
N PHE A 34 -2.89 -12.92 -4.35
CA PHE A 34 -2.40 -11.56 -4.19
C PHE A 34 -2.39 -11.13 -2.72
N VAL A 35 -1.42 -10.29 -2.34
CA VAL A 35 -1.35 -9.65 -1.02
C VAL A 35 -1.17 -8.14 -1.15
N ALA A 36 -2.12 -7.37 -0.61
CA ALA A 36 -1.98 -5.93 -0.41
C ALA A 36 -1.57 -5.64 1.04
N VAL A 37 -0.47 -4.90 1.22
CA VAL A 37 0.04 -4.51 2.54
C VAL A 37 -0.09 -3.01 2.70
N ASP A 38 -0.84 -2.56 3.70
CA ASP A 38 -0.88 -1.15 4.05
C ASP A 38 0.37 -0.76 4.83
N PHE A 39 1.20 0.09 4.24
CA PHE A 39 2.33 0.73 4.90
C PHE A 39 1.99 2.20 5.14
N LYS A 40 1.66 2.53 6.39
CA LYS A 40 0.91 3.75 6.72
C LYS A 40 1.78 4.97 6.99
N ALA A 41 3.02 4.78 7.43
CA ALA A 41 3.95 5.84 7.78
C ALA A 41 5.39 5.29 7.87
N PRO A 42 6.41 6.16 7.93
CA PRO A 42 7.72 5.81 8.48
C PRO A 42 7.59 5.20 9.89
N PHE A 43 8.49 4.27 10.24
CA PHE A 43 8.42 3.52 11.50
C PHE A 43 8.47 4.42 12.75
N ASP A 44 9.27 5.48 12.71
CA ASP A 44 9.42 6.48 13.78
C ASP A 44 8.17 7.37 13.96
N ARG A 45 7.35 7.50 12.92
CA ARG A 45 6.11 8.29 12.95
C ARG A 45 4.85 7.45 13.07
N TYR A 46 4.96 6.12 13.02
CA TYR A 46 3.82 5.21 12.93
C TYR A 46 2.84 5.36 14.10
N GLN A 47 3.35 5.48 15.33
CA GLN A 47 2.52 5.68 16.51
C GLN A 47 1.71 6.98 16.45
N SER A 48 2.35 8.08 16.06
CA SER A 48 1.67 9.38 15.97
C SER A 48 0.57 9.41 14.90
N LEU A 49 0.74 8.65 13.82
CA LEU A 49 -0.21 8.64 12.71
C LEU A 49 -1.32 7.60 12.84
N THR A 50 -1.02 6.46 13.46
CA THR A 50 -1.95 5.31 13.50
C THR A 50 -2.46 4.99 14.91
N GLY A 51 -1.91 5.63 15.94
CA GLY A 51 -2.16 5.31 17.35
C GLY A 51 -1.48 4.02 17.83
N GLN A 52 -0.75 3.31 16.96
CA GLN A 52 -0.04 2.07 17.29
C GLN A 52 1.42 2.12 16.84
N ASN A 53 2.30 1.55 17.66
CA ASN A 53 3.69 1.36 17.28
C ASN A 53 3.77 0.39 16.11
N ALA A 54 4.54 0.74 15.08
CA ALA A 54 4.87 -0.25 14.07
C ALA A 54 5.72 -1.36 14.69
N ASP A 55 5.38 -2.58 14.34
CA ASP A 55 6.26 -3.72 14.56
C ASP A 55 7.19 -3.86 13.35
N HIS A 56 8.38 -3.25 13.45
CA HIS A 56 9.37 -3.30 12.38
C HIS A 56 9.79 -4.74 12.03
N GLU A 57 9.87 -5.63 13.02
CA GLU A 57 10.24 -7.03 12.80
C GLU A 57 9.14 -7.77 12.04
N ALA A 58 7.88 -7.57 12.41
CA ALA A 58 6.74 -8.14 11.70
C ALA A 58 6.67 -7.65 10.23
N PHE A 59 6.84 -6.34 10.00
CA PHE A 59 6.88 -5.77 8.65
C PHE A 59 8.04 -6.32 7.82
N SER A 60 9.22 -6.43 8.44
CA SER A 60 10.42 -7.00 7.82
C SER A 60 10.19 -8.45 7.42
N ARG A 61 9.70 -9.29 8.35
CA ARG A 61 9.39 -10.70 8.11
C ARG A 61 8.34 -10.87 7.02
N LEU A 62 7.28 -10.05 7.02
CA LEU A 62 6.26 -10.09 5.99
C LEU A 62 6.85 -9.78 4.61
N ALA A 63 7.66 -8.73 4.49
CA ALA A 63 8.30 -8.38 3.22
C ALA A 63 9.18 -9.55 2.72
N ASP A 64 9.99 -10.14 3.60
CA ASP A 64 10.86 -11.26 3.26
C ASP A 64 10.05 -12.50 2.83
N LEU A 65 8.93 -12.80 3.49
CA LEU A 65 7.99 -13.87 3.11
C LEU A 65 7.40 -13.64 1.72
N LEU A 66 6.89 -12.44 1.43
CA LEU A 66 6.26 -12.12 0.14
C LEU A 66 7.24 -12.20 -1.02
N VAL A 67 8.45 -11.65 -0.83
CA VAL A 67 9.52 -11.70 -1.84
C VAL A 67 10.00 -13.14 -2.06
N THR A 68 10.20 -13.91 -1.00
CA THR A 68 10.68 -15.30 -1.08
C THR A 68 9.65 -16.23 -1.72
N ALA A 69 8.36 -16.05 -1.38
CA ALA A 69 7.27 -16.82 -1.99
C ALA A 69 7.04 -16.47 -3.47
N GLY A 70 7.54 -15.32 -3.94
CA GLY A 70 7.32 -14.85 -5.30
C GLY A 70 5.84 -14.58 -5.62
N ILE A 71 5.01 -14.38 -4.60
CA ILE A 71 3.59 -14.09 -4.78
C ILE A 71 3.41 -12.66 -5.29
N LYS A 72 2.39 -12.42 -6.13
CA LYS A 72 2.01 -11.05 -6.49
C LYS A 72 1.62 -10.28 -5.22
N HIS A 73 2.19 -9.10 -5.06
CA HIS A 73 1.90 -8.26 -3.91
C HIS A 73 1.97 -6.77 -4.28
N GLU A 74 1.42 -5.93 -3.42
CA GLU A 74 1.48 -4.47 -3.51
C GLU A 74 1.59 -3.89 -2.10
N TYR A 75 2.59 -3.04 -1.88
CA TYR A 75 2.58 -2.16 -0.71
C TYR A 75 1.80 -0.90 -1.04
N ARG A 76 1.02 -0.39 -0.10
CA ARG A 76 0.15 0.75 -0.32
C ARG A 76 0.24 1.77 0.82
N THR A 77 0.28 3.04 0.46
CA THR A 77 0.20 4.15 1.42
C THR A 77 -0.94 5.09 1.05
N THR A 78 -1.81 5.36 2.02
CA THR A 78 -2.82 6.42 1.87
C THR A 78 -2.21 7.76 2.29
N VAL A 79 -2.22 8.75 1.40
CA VAL A 79 -1.51 10.02 1.59
C VAL A 79 -2.47 11.18 1.76
N HIS A 80 -2.30 11.88 2.87
CA HIS A 80 -2.81 13.22 3.11
C HIS A 80 -1.60 14.16 3.32
N PRO A 81 -1.45 15.27 2.57
CA PRO A 81 -0.28 16.16 2.66
C PRO A 81 -0.03 16.77 4.04
N GLY A 82 -1.08 16.92 4.86
CA GLY A 82 -0.96 17.37 6.24
C GLY A 82 -0.46 16.30 7.22
N LEU A 83 -0.38 15.04 6.81
CA LEU A 83 0.05 13.91 7.65
C LEU A 83 1.39 13.33 7.19
N LEU A 84 1.56 13.15 5.88
CA LEU A 84 2.77 12.61 5.26
C LEU A 84 3.31 13.61 4.23
N SER A 85 4.58 13.96 4.38
CA SER A 85 5.33 14.76 3.41
C SER A 85 5.96 13.87 2.34
N ASP A 86 6.37 14.47 1.23
CA ASP A 86 7.21 13.81 0.22
C ASP A 86 8.45 13.15 0.80
N LYS A 87 9.06 13.75 1.84
CA LYS A 87 10.24 13.19 2.50
C LYS A 87 9.91 11.89 3.24
N ASP A 88 8.78 11.85 3.93
CA ASP A 88 8.30 10.65 4.62
C ASP A 88 8.07 9.52 3.61
N ILE A 89 7.43 9.83 2.49
CA ILE A 89 7.22 8.85 1.41
C ILE A 89 8.55 8.34 0.86
N MET A 90 9.54 9.22 0.64
CA MET A 90 10.84 8.78 0.16
C MET A 90 11.57 7.86 1.16
N TRP A 91 11.46 8.12 2.46
CA TRP A 91 12.01 7.19 3.48
C TRP A 91 11.33 5.83 3.45
N MET A 92 10.01 5.79 3.32
CA MET A 92 9.26 4.54 3.17
C MET A 92 9.70 3.79 1.91
N VAL A 93 9.90 4.51 0.80
CA VAL A 93 10.34 3.94 -0.49
C VAL A 93 11.73 3.36 -0.40
N ASP A 94 12.67 4.05 0.25
CA ASP A 94 14.03 3.53 0.43
C ASP A 94 14.02 2.21 1.20
N TRP A 95 13.20 2.09 2.25
CA TRP A 95 13.00 0.83 2.98
C TRP A 95 12.37 -0.27 2.12
N LEU A 96 11.34 0.06 1.33
CA LEU A 96 10.71 -0.90 0.41
C LEU A 96 11.70 -1.42 -0.65
N CYS A 97 12.53 -0.53 -1.20
CA CYS A 97 13.58 -0.90 -2.15
C CYS A 97 14.65 -1.79 -1.50
N GLU A 98 15.06 -1.49 -0.26
CA GLU A 98 15.99 -2.35 0.50
C GLU A 98 15.42 -3.76 0.70
N LYS A 99 14.10 -3.84 0.97
CA LYS A 99 13.36 -5.10 1.05
C LYS A 99 13.01 -5.74 -0.29
N LYS A 100 13.49 -5.17 -1.41
CA LYS A 100 13.27 -5.68 -2.77
C LYS A 100 11.78 -5.77 -3.15
N ILE A 101 10.94 -4.95 -2.53
CA ILE A 101 9.54 -4.80 -2.93
C ILE A 101 9.49 -4.05 -4.24
N SER A 102 8.82 -4.63 -5.24
CA SER A 102 8.81 -4.13 -6.61
C SER A 102 7.49 -3.48 -7.03
N SER A 103 6.48 -3.49 -6.15
CA SER A 103 5.13 -2.98 -6.40
C SER A 103 4.66 -2.06 -5.28
N TYR A 104 4.35 -0.81 -5.63
CA TYR A 104 3.93 0.21 -4.67
C TYR A 104 2.78 1.07 -5.22
N ALA A 105 1.78 1.33 -4.38
CA ALA A 105 0.66 2.20 -4.69
C ALA A 105 0.57 3.37 -3.71
N ILE A 106 0.41 4.58 -4.26
CA ILE A 106 -0.03 5.74 -3.50
C ILE A 106 -1.53 5.87 -3.70
N GLN A 107 -2.26 5.92 -2.59
CA GLN A 107 -3.70 6.19 -2.58
C GLN A 107 -3.93 7.58 -2.02
N LYS A 108 -4.59 8.45 -2.78
CA LYS A 108 -4.99 9.77 -2.27
C LYS A 108 -6.02 9.59 -1.15
N PHE A 109 -5.85 10.33 -0.05
CA PHE A 109 -6.85 10.42 1.00
C PHE A 109 -8.18 10.95 0.45
N LYS A 110 -9.28 10.31 0.84
CA LYS A 110 -10.65 10.75 0.55
C LYS A 110 -11.23 11.45 1.77
N HIS A 111 -11.71 12.68 1.57
CA HIS A 111 -12.37 13.44 2.63
C HIS A 111 -13.75 12.85 2.94
N GLY A 112 -14.16 12.92 4.22
CA GLY A 112 -15.45 12.43 4.69
C GLY A 112 -15.47 10.95 5.12
N GLU A 113 -14.44 10.17 4.80
CA GLU A 113 -14.32 8.76 5.22
C GLU A 113 -13.33 8.55 6.39
N ALA A 114 -12.75 9.63 6.90
CA ALA A 114 -11.72 9.58 7.93
C ALA A 114 -12.32 9.59 9.34
N LEU A 115 -11.67 8.89 10.28
CA LEU A 115 -11.99 8.97 11.70
C LEU A 115 -11.71 10.37 12.27
N ASP A 116 -10.68 11.04 11.77
CA ASP A 116 -10.38 12.42 12.12
C ASP A 116 -11.16 13.37 11.20
N ALA A 117 -12.26 13.90 11.72
CA ALA A 117 -13.12 14.84 11.03
C ALA A 117 -12.46 16.23 10.80
N THR A 118 -11.31 16.51 11.41
CA THR A 118 -10.60 17.79 11.25
C THR A 118 -9.72 17.81 9.99
N LEU A 119 -9.45 16.64 9.40
CA LEU A 119 -8.66 16.52 8.18
C LEU A 119 -9.35 17.19 7.00
N GLN A 120 -8.66 18.17 6.44
CA GLN A 120 -9.16 18.94 5.30
C GLN A 120 -9.19 18.10 4.02
N PRO A 121 -10.04 18.46 3.05
CA PRO A 121 -9.97 17.85 1.73
C PRO A 121 -8.61 18.07 1.07
N VAL A 122 -8.10 17.06 0.37
CA VAL A 122 -6.89 17.19 -0.45
C VAL A 122 -7.26 17.85 -1.77
N THR A 123 -7.22 19.18 -1.80
CA THR A 123 -7.61 20.02 -2.95
C THR A 123 -6.54 20.15 -4.03
N SER A 124 -5.31 19.70 -3.76
CA SER A 124 -4.16 19.75 -4.67
C SER A 124 -3.51 18.38 -4.84
N ALA A 125 -2.38 18.32 -5.55
CA ALA A 125 -1.61 17.08 -5.67
C ALA A 125 -1.14 16.59 -4.29
N CYS A 126 -1.32 15.30 -4.00
CA CYS A 126 -0.94 14.73 -2.70
C CYS A 126 0.58 14.61 -2.51
N LEU A 127 1.36 14.65 -3.59
CA LEU A 127 2.82 14.61 -3.64
C LEU A 127 3.33 15.50 -4.76
N GLN A 128 4.57 15.97 -4.65
CA GLN A 128 5.22 16.76 -5.68
C GLN A 128 5.45 15.92 -6.96
N PRO A 129 5.36 16.51 -8.16
CA PRO A 129 5.63 15.81 -9.42
C PRO A 129 7.00 15.11 -9.47
N ALA A 130 8.03 15.74 -8.89
CA ALA A 130 9.38 15.18 -8.81
C ALA A 130 9.43 13.89 -7.96
N THR A 131 8.63 13.82 -6.91
CA THR A 131 8.49 12.62 -6.07
C THR A 131 7.81 11.51 -6.85
N LEU A 132 6.69 11.81 -7.52
CA LEU A 132 5.98 10.83 -8.36
C LEU A 132 6.85 10.25 -9.48
N LEU A 133 7.70 11.08 -10.10
CA LEU A 133 8.66 10.62 -11.11
C LEU A 133 9.68 9.63 -10.53
N LYS A 134 10.20 9.92 -9.32
CA LYS A 134 11.11 9.00 -8.61
C LYS A 134 10.42 7.68 -8.30
N LEU A 135 9.19 7.71 -7.79
CA LEU A 135 8.42 6.48 -7.48
C LEU A 135 8.25 5.61 -8.74
N ARG A 136 7.85 6.20 -9.86
CA ARG A 136 7.72 5.50 -11.16
C ARG A 136 9.03 4.84 -11.62
N SER A 137 10.18 5.40 -11.27
CA SER A 137 11.49 4.84 -11.63
C SER A 137 12.01 3.76 -10.67
N ARG A 138 11.52 3.73 -9.43
CA ARG A 138 12.03 2.84 -8.36
C ARG A 138 11.30 1.49 -8.31
N PHE A 139 10.05 1.44 -8.79
CA PHE A 139 9.22 0.23 -8.74
C PHE A 139 8.93 -0.28 -10.15
N THR A 140 8.91 -1.61 -10.31
CA THR A 140 8.47 -2.25 -11.56
C THR A 140 6.98 -2.01 -11.80
N SER A 141 6.20 -1.97 -10.72
CA SER A 141 4.78 -1.62 -10.74
C SER A 141 4.53 -0.44 -9.79
N PHE A 142 4.12 0.69 -10.35
CA PHE A 142 3.73 1.86 -9.56
C PHE A 142 2.36 2.36 -9.97
N THR A 143 1.47 2.54 -9.00
CA THR A 143 0.13 3.09 -9.23
C THR A 143 -0.11 4.31 -8.35
N LEU A 144 -0.61 5.39 -8.95
CA LEU A 144 -1.20 6.52 -8.22
C LEU A 144 -2.72 6.42 -8.34
N ARG A 145 -3.41 6.13 -7.23
CA ARG A 145 -4.87 6.08 -7.15
C ARG A 145 -5.37 7.44 -6.68
N ALA A 146 -5.88 8.25 -7.60
CA ALA A 146 -6.65 9.45 -7.29
C ALA A 146 -8.14 9.14 -7.37
N ASP A 147 -8.98 10.01 -6.79
CA ASP A 147 -10.42 9.95 -7.08
C ASP A 147 -10.61 10.21 -8.57
N ASP A 148 -11.32 9.30 -9.23
CA ASP A 148 -11.84 9.50 -10.58
C ASP A 148 -12.81 10.69 -10.56
N SER A 149 -12.27 11.87 -10.85
CA SER A 149 -13.03 12.97 -11.44
C SER A 149 -12.63 13.18 -12.90
N ASP A 150 -12.21 12.11 -13.58
CA ASP A 150 -12.15 12.04 -15.04
C ASP A 150 -13.12 10.95 -15.52
N GLU A 151 -14.41 11.25 -15.38
CA GLU A 151 -15.51 10.52 -16.02
C GLU A 151 -15.56 10.78 -17.55
N ASN A 152 -14.41 10.93 -18.21
CA ASN A 152 -14.34 11.33 -19.63
C ASN A 152 -13.23 10.61 -20.43
N GLY A 153 -13.10 9.30 -20.22
CA GLY A 153 -12.17 8.45 -21.00
C GLY A 153 -12.82 7.34 -21.84
N LEU A 154 -14.12 7.10 -21.73
CA LEU A 154 -14.82 5.97 -22.39
C LEU A 154 -15.99 6.41 -23.28
N GLN A 155 -15.81 7.49 -24.04
CA GLN A 155 -16.54 7.70 -25.29
C GLN A 155 -15.57 7.95 -26.43
N LYS A 156 -15.77 7.17 -27.52
CA LYS A 156 -14.98 7.02 -28.76
C LYS A 156 -13.94 5.88 -28.64
N VAL A 157 -14.04 4.76 -29.36
CA VAL A 157 -14.58 4.53 -30.70
C VAL A 157 -15.12 3.09 -30.78
N ALA A 158 -16.36 2.96 -31.24
CA ALA A 158 -16.87 1.77 -31.93
C ALA A 158 -16.57 1.91 -33.43
#